data_AF-A0A2N5D3H3-F1
#
_entry.id   AF-A0A2N5D3H3-F1
#
_cell.length_a   1.000
_cell.length_b   1.000
_cell.length_c   1.000
_cell.angle_alpha   90.00
_cell.angle_beta   90.00
_cell.angle_gamma   90.00
#
_symmetry.space_group_name_H-M   'P 1'
#
loop_
_entity.id
_entity.type
_entity.pdbx_description
1 polymer ?
#
loop_
_entity_poly.entity_id
_entity_poly.type
_entity_poly.pdbx_seq_one_letter_code
_entity_poly.pdbx_strand_id
1 'polypeptide(L)'
;MPGDEEGDRKRLGERLKEAREYLGLKQDEVAAHLRLTRTALTGIESGQRRVEATELVRLARLYRQTVGYLTGEEQASELPPDVVHLARLAADMSEDDRTELTRFAQYLRSKSASGA
;
A
#
# COMPACT_ATOMS: atom_id res chain seq x y z
N MET A 1 17.62 -21.62 1.44
CA MET A 1 18.25 -21.88 2.75
C MET A 1 17.30 -21.34 3.83
N PRO A 2 17.32 -21.82 5.09
CA PRO A 2 16.37 -21.34 6.11
C PRO A 2 16.48 -19.85 6.46
N GLY A 3 17.65 -19.22 6.17
CA GLY A 3 17.89 -17.80 6.42
C GLY A 3 17.12 -16.84 5.49
N ASP A 4 16.73 -17.32 4.30
CA ASP A 4 16.03 -16.50 3.31
C ASP A 4 14.58 -16.23 3.75
N GLU A 5 13.91 -17.26 4.27
CA GLU A 5 12.51 -17.19 4.73
C GLU A 5 12.30 -16.26 5.93
N GLU A 6 13.27 -16.17 6.85
CA GLU A 6 13.17 -15.24 7.98
C GLU A 6 13.37 -13.79 7.53
N GLY A 7 14.29 -13.55 6.59
CA GLY A 7 14.48 -12.24 5.98
C GLY A 7 13.24 -11.78 5.23
N ASP A 8 12.63 -12.65 4.41
CA ASP A 8 11.38 -12.35 3.68
C ASP A 8 10.23 -12.00 4.62
N ARG A 9 10.09 -12.77 5.70
CA ARG A 9 9.05 -12.54 6.70
C ARG A 9 9.22 -11.23 7.45
N LYS A 10 10.46 -10.83 7.79
CA LYS A 10 10.73 -9.52 8.40
C LYS A 10 10.38 -8.39 7.46
N ARG A 11 10.78 -8.47 6.19
CA ARG A 11 10.42 -7.47 5.17
C ARG A 11 8.92 -7.33 4.96
N LEU A 12 8.19 -8.44 4.93
CA LEU A 12 6.73 -8.43 4.86
C LEU A 12 6.12 -7.74 6.10
N GLY A 13 6.61 -8.08 7.30
CA GLY A 13 6.19 -7.45 8.55
C GLY A 13 6.40 -5.94 8.55
N GLU A 14 7.57 -5.49 8.07
CA GLU A 14 7.92 -4.07 7.94
C GLU A 14 6.97 -3.35 6.97
N ARG A 15 6.70 -3.90 5.77
CA ARG A 15 5.76 -3.29 4.82
C ARG A 15 4.34 -3.21 5.37
N LEU A 16 3.89 -4.23 6.11
CA LEU A 16 2.59 -4.21 6.78
C LEU A 16 2.51 -3.09 7.82
N LYS A 17 3.58 -2.93 8.61
CA LYS A 17 3.71 -1.86 9.60
C LYS A 17 3.67 -0.48 8.95
N GLU A 18 4.44 -0.27 7.88
CA GLU A 18 4.48 0.98 7.13
C GLU A 18 3.11 1.33 6.53
N ALA A 19 2.44 0.37 5.92
CA ALA A 19 1.10 0.57 5.36
C ALA A 19 0.07 0.94 6.44
N ARG A 20 0.17 0.32 7.63
CA ARG A 20 -0.66 0.68 8.78
C ARG A 20 -0.40 2.12 9.24
N GLU A 21 0.86 2.48 9.40
CA GLU A 21 1.28 3.80 9.90
C GLU A 21 0.95 4.93 8.92
N TYR A 22 1.09 4.67 7.61
CA TYR A 22 0.69 5.60 6.56
C TYR A 22 -0.80 5.99 6.66
N LEU A 23 -1.65 5.05 7.06
CA LEU A 23 -3.09 5.30 7.27
C LEU A 23 -3.43 5.82 8.68
N GLY A 24 -2.43 6.03 9.53
CA GLY A 24 -2.62 6.49 10.91
C GLY A 24 -3.31 5.49 11.83
N LEU A 25 -3.36 4.21 11.45
CA LEU A 25 -4.07 3.17 12.20
C LEU A 25 -3.23 2.66 13.38
N LYS A 26 -3.88 2.47 14.53
CA LYS A 26 -3.29 1.82 15.70
C LYS A 26 -3.29 0.31 15.52
N GLN A 27 -2.33 -0.36 16.16
CA GLN A 27 -2.27 -1.83 16.15
C GLN A 27 -3.54 -2.46 16.71
N ASP A 28 -4.14 -1.89 17.76
CA ASP A 28 -5.40 -2.41 18.33
C ASP A 28 -6.57 -2.37 17.35
N GLU A 29 -6.65 -1.33 16.50
CA GLU A 29 -7.73 -1.17 15.52
C GLU A 29 -7.63 -2.23 14.42
N VAL A 30 -6.42 -2.44 13.91
CA VAL A 30 -6.13 -3.47 12.91
C VAL A 30 -6.34 -4.87 13.50
N ALA A 31 -5.85 -5.11 14.71
CA ALA A 31 -6.01 -6.40 15.38
C ALA A 31 -7.48 -6.74 15.59
N ALA A 32 -8.29 -5.78 16.04
CA ALA A 32 -9.74 -5.93 16.16
C ALA A 32 -10.40 -6.25 14.81
N HIS A 33 -10.03 -5.55 13.74
CA HIS A 33 -10.55 -5.80 12.39
C HIS A 33 -10.24 -7.23 11.90
N LEU A 34 -9.04 -7.74 12.21
CA LEU A 34 -8.62 -9.09 11.84
C LEU A 34 -9.10 -10.18 12.82
N ARG A 35 -9.71 -9.81 13.94
CA ARG A 35 -10.02 -10.71 15.07
C ARG A 35 -8.77 -11.40 15.65
N LEU A 36 -7.70 -10.62 15.77
CA LEU A 36 -6.43 -11.01 16.38
C LEU A 36 -6.21 -10.27 17.70
N THR A 37 -5.30 -10.78 18.52
CA THR A 37 -4.78 -9.99 19.65
C THR A 37 -3.79 -8.95 19.14
N ARG A 38 -3.65 -7.82 19.85
CA ARG A 38 -2.64 -6.81 19.55
C ARG A 38 -1.23 -7.42 19.44
N THR A 39 -0.89 -8.30 20.38
CA THR A 39 0.40 -9.01 20.40
C THR A 39 0.61 -9.88 19.16
N ALA A 40 -0.45 -10.53 18.63
CA ALA A 40 -0.34 -11.29 17.40
C ALA A 40 -0.02 -10.38 16.20
N LEU A 41 -0.65 -9.20 16.12
CA LEU A 41 -0.32 -8.20 15.09
C LEU A 41 1.11 -7.67 15.26
N THR A 42 1.54 -7.34 16.49
CA THR A 42 2.94 -6.95 16.75
C THR A 42 3.93 -8.04 16.34
N GLY A 43 3.60 -9.31 16.57
CA GLY A 43 4.39 -10.45 16.13
C GLY A 43 4.48 -10.56 14.61
N ILE A 44 3.38 -10.28 13.89
CA ILE A 44 3.37 -10.22 12.42
C ILE A 44 4.27 -9.07 11.92
N GLU A 45 4.07 -7.86 12.45
CA GLU A 45 4.80 -6.66 12.01
C GLU A 45 6.31 -6.72 12.30
N SER A 46 6.72 -7.50 13.31
CA SER A 46 8.14 -7.75 13.63
C SER A 46 8.74 -8.96 12.91
N GLY A 47 7.94 -9.69 12.13
CA GLY A 47 8.36 -10.93 11.47
C GLY A 47 8.54 -12.13 12.41
N GLN A 48 8.25 -11.99 13.71
CA GLN A 48 8.32 -13.08 14.68
C GLN A 48 7.23 -14.13 14.45
N ARG A 49 6.05 -13.69 14.02
CA ARG A 49 4.90 -14.55 13.67
C ARG A 49 4.68 -14.53 12.16
N ARG A 50 4.40 -15.70 11.58
CA ARG A 50 3.94 -15.79 10.19
C ARG A 50 2.56 -15.14 10.04
N VAL A 51 2.33 -14.50 8.91
CA VAL A 51 0.99 -14.03 8.51
C VAL A 51 0.32 -15.11 7.68
N GLU A 52 -0.89 -15.47 8.05
CA GLU A 52 -1.68 -16.45 7.29
C GLU A 52 -2.20 -15.80 5.99
N ALA A 53 -2.40 -16.60 4.94
CA ALA A 53 -2.86 -16.08 3.65
C ALA A 53 -4.18 -15.29 3.76
N THR A 54 -5.10 -15.74 4.61
CA THR A 54 -6.38 -15.05 4.85
C THR A 54 -6.23 -13.76 5.66
N GLU A 55 -5.23 -13.67 6.54
CA GLU A 55 -4.86 -12.44 7.25
C GLU A 55 -4.27 -11.43 6.24
N LEU A 56 -3.36 -11.90 5.38
CA LEU A 56 -2.70 -11.06 4.37
C LEU A 56 -3.70 -10.44 3.38
N VAL A 57 -4.68 -11.21 2.88
CA VAL A 57 -5.73 -10.68 2.00
C VAL A 57 -6.60 -9.63 2.71
N ARG A 58 -6.89 -9.81 4.00
CA ARG A 58 -7.65 -8.82 4.78
C ARG A 58 -6.84 -7.55 5.03
N LEU A 59 -5.56 -7.68 5.34
CA LEU A 59 -4.63 -6.55 5.49
C LEU A 59 -4.50 -5.76 4.19
N ALA A 60 -4.34 -6.45 3.05
CA ALA A 60 -4.31 -5.82 1.73
C ALA A 60 -5.55 -4.93 1.49
N ARG A 61 -6.75 -5.48 1.76
CA ARG A 61 -8.01 -4.71 1.64
C ARG A 61 -8.09 -3.54 2.62
N LEU A 62 -7.77 -3.78 3.89
CA LEU A 62 -7.79 -2.73 4.93
C LEU A 62 -6.84 -1.59 4.59
N TYR A 63 -5.66 -1.92 4.08
CA TYR A 63 -4.61 -0.95 3.74
C TYR A 63 -4.75 -0.37 2.33
N ARG A 64 -5.75 -0.81 1.55
CA ARG A 64 -5.95 -0.43 0.15
C ARG A 64 -4.71 -0.68 -0.72
N GLN A 65 -4.01 -1.77 -0.42
CA GLN A 65 -2.86 -2.25 -1.17
C GLN A 65 -3.14 -3.62 -1.80
N THR A 66 -2.34 -3.98 -2.80
CA THR A 66 -2.36 -5.32 -3.38
C THR A 66 -1.56 -6.29 -2.48
N VAL A 67 -1.81 -7.59 -2.61
CA VAL A 67 -0.97 -8.60 -1.96
C VAL A 67 0.46 -8.55 -2.52
N GLY A 68 0.62 -8.28 -3.83
CA GLY A 68 1.91 -8.15 -4.49
C GLY A 68 2.76 -7.01 -3.91
N TYR A 69 2.15 -5.86 -3.62
CA TYR A 69 2.84 -4.74 -2.96
C TYR A 69 3.35 -5.12 -1.57
N LEU A 70 2.50 -5.78 -0.76
CA LEU A 70 2.85 -6.16 0.61
C LEU A 70 3.96 -7.23 0.64
N THR A 71 3.90 -8.21 -0.26
CA THR A 71 4.91 -9.25 -0.41
C THR A 71 6.19 -8.74 -1.09
N GLY A 72 6.12 -7.60 -1.80
CA GLY A 72 7.23 -7.05 -2.56
C GLY A 72 7.45 -7.74 -3.90
N GLU A 73 6.49 -8.56 -4.33
CA GLU A 73 6.45 -9.16 -5.67
C GLU A 73 6.04 -8.13 -6.72
N GLU A 74 5.26 -7.12 -6.33
CA GLU A 74 4.98 -5.96 -7.17
C GLU A 74 6.13 -4.97 -6.99
N GLN A 75 6.94 -4.77 -8.04
CA GLN A 75 7.94 -3.71 -8.05
C GLN A 75 7.23 -2.39 -7.70
N ALA A 76 7.74 -1.69 -6.69
CA ALA A 76 7.28 -0.34 -6.38
C ALA A 76 7.27 0.42 -7.70
N SER A 77 6.08 0.86 -8.12
CA SER A 77 5.96 1.74 -9.28
C SER A 77 6.94 2.88 -9.08
N GLU A 78 7.75 3.20 -10.11
CA GLU A 78 8.68 4.34 -10.07
C GLU A 78 7.97 5.68 -9.80
N LEU A 79 6.64 5.68 -9.89
CA LEU A 79 5.79 6.83 -9.60
C LEU A 79 5.52 6.99 -8.10
N PRO A 80 5.48 8.24 -7.59
CA PRO A 80 5.08 8.55 -6.21
C PRO A 80 3.73 7.95 -5.79
N PRO A 81 3.50 7.64 -4.49
CA PRO A 81 2.28 6.97 -4.01
C PRO A 81 0.96 7.69 -4.37
N ASP A 82 0.97 9.01 -4.37
CA ASP A 82 -0.16 9.86 -4.77
C ASP A 82 -0.45 9.75 -6.26
N VAL A 83 0.59 9.66 -7.10
CA VAL A 83 0.46 9.43 -8.55
C VAL A 83 -0.08 8.04 -8.84
N VAL A 84 0.36 7.01 -8.11
CA VAL A 84 -0.17 5.65 -8.24
C VAL A 84 -1.66 5.60 -7.90
N HIS A 85 -2.09 6.29 -6.83
CA HIS A 85 -3.50 6.36 -6.46
C HIS A 85 -4.33 7.05 -7.54
N LEU A 86 -3.83 8.18 -8.08
CA LEU A 86 -4.46 8.89 -9.19
C LEU A 86 -4.57 8.02 -10.44
N ALA A 87 -3.53 7.27 -10.79
CA ALA A 87 -3.53 6.37 -11.94
C ALA A 87 -4.60 5.27 -11.82
N ARG A 88 -4.79 4.71 -10.62
CA ARG A 88 -5.85 3.72 -10.36
C ARG A 88 -7.24 4.31 -10.55
N LEU A 89 -7.49 5.52 -10.03
CA LEU A 89 -8.78 6.20 -10.21
C LEU A 89 -9.03 6.53 -11.69
N ALA A 90 -8.01 7.00 -12.41
CA ALA A 90 -8.13 7.32 -13.83
C ALA A 90 -8.40 6.09 -14.72
N ALA A 91 -7.93 4.91 -14.32
CA ALA A 91 -8.19 3.67 -15.05
C ALA A 91 -9.69 3.32 -15.11
N ASP A 92 -10.44 3.63 -14.05
CA ASP A 92 -11.88 3.37 -13.94
C ASP A 92 -12.77 4.44 -14.62
N MET A 93 -12.17 5.52 -15.15
CA MET A 93 -12.89 6.64 -15.76
C MET A 93 -13.13 6.44 -17.26
N SER A 94 -14.11 7.17 -17.82
CA SER A 94 -14.38 7.17 -19.26
C SER A 94 -13.22 7.77 -20.06
N GLU A 95 -13.17 7.49 -21.37
CA GLU A 95 -12.16 8.11 -22.25
C GLU A 95 -12.26 9.64 -22.29
N ASP A 96 -13.48 10.17 -22.27
CA ASP A 96 -13.74 11.61 -22.24
C ASP A 96 -13.20 12.22 -20.94
N ASP A 97 -13.47 11.60 -19.79
CA ASP A 97 -13.00 12.11 -18.50
C ASP A 97 -11.47 12.02 -18.36
N ARG A 98 -10.84 10.96 -18.90
CA ARG A 98 -9.37 10.84 -18.97
C ARG A 98 -8.75 11.92 -19.86
N THR A 99 -9.46 12.31 -20.92
CA THR A 99 -9.03 13.40 -21.81
C THR A 99 -9.06 14.74 -21.07
N GLU A 100 -10.10 15.00 -20.29
CA GLU A 100 -10.20 16.21 -19.46
C GLU A 100 -9.12 16.27 -18.37
N LEU A 101 -8.87 15.14 -17.69
CA LEU A 101 -7.76 15.04 -16.74
C LEU A 101 -6.41 15.38 -17.36
N THR A 102 -6.16 14.90 -18.59
CA THR A 102 -4.92 15.19 -19.32
C THR A 102 -4.80 16.69 -19.61
N ARG A 103 -5.88 17.33 -20.06
CA ARG A 103 -5.91 18.79 -20.30
C ARG A 103 -5.63 19.57 -19.02
N PHE A 104 -6.23 19.15 -17.91
CA PHE A 104 -6.02 19.82 -16.62
C PHE A 104 -4.58 19.68 -16.12
N ALA A 105 -3.98 18.50 -16.24
CA ALA A 105 -2.56 18.29 -15.90
C ALA A 105 -1.63 19.17 -16.75
N GLN A 106 -1.90 19.29 -18.05
CA GLN A 106 -1.15 20.18 -18.95
C GLN A 106 -1.30 21.66 -18.56
N TYR A 107 -2.50 22.08 -18.17
CA TYR A 107 -2.76 23.43 -17.66
C TYR A 107 -1.97 23.73 -16.38
N LEU A 108 -1.95 22.79 -15.40
CA LEU A 108 -1.17 22.98 -14.18
C LEU A 108 0.34 23.08 -14.47
N ARG A 109 0.84 22.28 -15.42
CA ARG A 109 2.24 22.33 -15.87
C ARG A 109 2.60 23.66 -16.53
N SER A 110 1.73 24.22 -17.38
CA SER A 110 2.00 25.50 -18.04
C SER A 110 1.91 26.67 -17.05
N LYS A 111 0.98 26.61 -16.09
CA LYS A 111 0.83 27.62 -15.04
C LYS A 111 2.03 27.64 -14.09
N SER A 112 2.54 26.49 -13.66
CA SER A 112 3.71 26.42 -12.78
C SER A 112 5.00 26.86 -13.49
N ALA A 113 5.12 26.58 -14.80
CA ALA A 113 6.24 27.05 -15.61
C ALA A 113 6.21 28.56 -15.93
N SER A 114 5.02 29.19 -15.90
CA SER A 114 4.86 30.62 -16.19
C SER A 114 4.92 31.51 -14.93
N GLY A 115 4.99 30.90 -13.74
CA GLY A 115 5.05 31.58 -12.45
C GLY A 115 6.41 31.46 -11.73
N ALA A 116 7.44 30.96 -12.42
CA ALA A 116 8.81 30.78 -11.94
C ALA A 116 9.78 31.72 -12.66
#